data_AF-A0A510KNL0-F1
#
_entry.id   AF-A0A510KNL0-F1
#
_cell.length_a   1.000
_cell.length_b   1.000
_cell.length_c   1.000
_cell.angle_alpha   90.00
_cell.angle_beta   90.00
_cell.angle_gamma   90.00
#
_symmetry.space_group_name_H-M   'P 1'
#
loop_
_entity.id
_entity.type
_entity.pdbx_description
1 polymer ?
#
loop_
_entity_poly.entity_id
_entity_poly.type
_entity_poly.pdbx_seq_one_letter_code
_entity_poly.pdbx_strand_id
1 'polypeptide(L)'
;MEIDFNERDLLKEVLNFKIISRKYLEEKYGFKKLDYTIENVNNFLRENNNEIIHKSKNYLYYFGRYNEKVFKTEDRSINMKMSFRRELISLILLFKKEKLNIYQFNKQINRTQENTRNIQNDVKQILKNFNIKYSEYMKCGSIEKLFRERNYNLKEIGEEYLKEVLSKRLEKIYIGRTTYQENFYFKLLHKILEMKNIKYIKKILFSYIEEFTNIISLDERYAMLTYLISNIKNNDIKSRFNVKKNTENEEYFLMMEKIFKKERLEINLKFITMFYKKLHKKRESYKKIINEINNGLILNDSKNVKAVDLEMKNVQKINSQNKIQVYSIAESSVNFENENLLNKQIVKQYVQQDKVPKIPTLVLIDLEGKEILKNYNKIKKIFNFINIIKVEHLTEFKKIISKNNNDFEQVLLISSSKFSNVIKNFSYTPIYRFEIEKEKGALKNRVNFLKQMIYLRTMMLQYLEFKTNRRRFFRK
;
A
#
# COMPACT_ATOMS: atom_id res chain seq x y z
N MET A 1 -10.12 5.45 -26.81
CA MET A 1 -8.75 5.20 -26.30
C MET A 1 -8.78 4.12 -25.21
N GLU A 2 -7.79 3.25 -25.12
CA GLU A 2 -7.69 2.22 -24.07
C GLU A 2 -6.58 2.60 -23.06
N ILE A 3 -6.83 2.39 -21.77
CA ILE A 3 -5.82 2.52 -20.70
C ILE A 3 -5.29 1.15 -20.30
N ASP A 4 -3.99 1.06 -20.03
CA ASP A 4 -3.35 -0.20 -19.64
C ASP A 4 -3.55 -0.57 -18.15
N PHE A 5 -3.07 -1.74 -17.78
CA PHE A 5 -3.20 -2.27 -16.41
C PHE A 5 -2.61 -1.37 -15.31
N ASN A 6 -1.48 -0.72 -15.55
CA ASN A 6 -0.84 0.19 -14.60
C ASN A 6 -1.44 1.60 -14.67
N GLU A 7 -1.83 2.09 -15.84
CA GLU A 7 -2.63 3.32 -15.99
C GLU A 7 -3.95 3.21 -15.22
N ARG A 8 -4.58 2.03 -15.25
CA ARG A 8 -5.79 1.73 -14.46
C ARG A 8 -5.50 1.70 -12.95
N ASP A 9 -4.33 1.21 -12.54
CA ASP A 9 -3.90 1.25 -11.14
C ASP A 9 -3.70 2.69 -10.65
N LEU A 10 -3.01 3.50 -11.46
CA LEU A 10 -2.83 4.93 -11.21
C LEU A 10 -4.18 5.63 -11.11
N LEU A 11 -5.06 5.37 -12.07
CA LEU A 11 -6.38 5.98 -12.10
C LEU A 11 -7.16 5.62 -10.83
N LYS A 12 -7.23 4.34 -10.44
CA LYS A 12 -7.90 3.90 -9.20
C LYS A 12 -7.35 4.62 -7.97
N GLU A 13 -6.04 4.66 -7.80
CA GLU A 13 -5.42 5.37 -6.67
C GLU A 13 -5.84 6.84 -6.70
N VAL A 14 -5.65 7.55 -7.81
CA VAL A 14 -5.97 8.99 -7.91
C VAL A 14 -7.45 9.25 -7.67
N LEU A 15 -8.35 8.43 -8.22
CA LEU A 15 -9.80 8.56 -7.99
C LEU A 15 -10.20 8.29 -6.54
N ASN A 16 -9.51 7.38 -5.85
CA ASN A 16 -9.80 7.03 -4.45
C ASN A 16 -9.21 8.04 -3.46
N PHE A 17 -7.96 8.44 -3.63
CA PHE A 17 -7.25 9.31 -2.69
C PHE A 17 -7.49 10.80 -2.94
N LYS A 18 -7.91 11.19 -4.16
CA LYS A 18 -8.15 12.58 -4.62
C LYS A 18 -6.91 13.46 -4.70
N ILE A 19 -5.89 13.20 -3.91
CA ILE A 19 -4.59 13.85 -3.98
C ILE A 19 -3.49 12.83 -3.75
N ILE A 20 -2.47 12.83 -4.61
CA ILE A 20 -1.34 11.89 -4.51
C ILE A 20 -0.04 12.58 -4.90
N SER A 21 1.04 12.25 -4.18
CA SER A 21 2.40 12.65 -4.57
C SER A 21 2.83 11.98 -5.88
N ARG A 22 3.36 12.78 -6.81
CA ARG A 22 3.92 12.29 -8.07
C ARG A 22 5.08 11.33 -7.83
N LYS A 23 6.01 11.72 -6.95
CA LYS A 23 7.16 10.90 -6.55
C LYS A 23 6.73 9.53 -6.03
N TYR A 24 5.71 9.51 -5.16
CA TYR A 24 5.15 8.27 -4.65
C TYR A 24 4.59 7.36 -5.76
N LEU A 25 3.91 7.91 -6.77
CA LEU A 25 3.42 7.11 -7.91
C LEU A 25 4.56 6.56 -8.76
N GLU A 26 5.59 7.37 -9.03
CA GLU A 26 6.77 6.97 -9.80
C GLU A 26 7.52 5.84 -9.11
N GLU A 27 7.76 5.94 -7.80
CA GLU A 27 8.43 4.91 -7.00
C GLU A 27 7.57 3.64 -6.88
N LYS A 28 6.28 3.78 -6.50
CA LYS A 28 5.40 2.65 -6.22
C LYS A 28 4.98 1.86 -7.46
N TYR A 29 4.83 2.53 -8.60
CA TYR A 29 4.35 1.90 -9.85
C TYR A 29 5.42 1.82 -10.95
N GLY A 30 6.60 2.42 -10.74
CA GLY A 30 7.71 2.39 -11.68
C GLY A 30 7.49 3.23 -12.95
N PHE A 31 6.72 4.32 -12.86
CA PHE A 31 6.48 5.22 -13.99
C PHE A 31 7.73 6.05 -14.30
N LYS A 32 8.28 5.92 -15.52
CA LYS A 32 9.42 6.76 -15.98
C LYS A 32 9.00 8.04 -16.71
N LYS A 33 7.74 8.12 -17.17
CA LYS A 33 7.19 9.25 -17.93
C LYS A 33 5.78 9.57 -17.41
N LEU A 34 5.68 9.92 -16.13
CA LEU A 34 4.38 10.11 -15.48
C LEU A 34 3.50 11.12 -16.22
N ASP A 35 4.05 12.22 -16.73
CA ASP A 35 3.27 13.23 -17.45
C ASP A 35 2.58 12.70 -18.70
N TYR A 36 3.28 11.88 -19.50
CA TYR A 36 2.71 11.23 -20.68
C TYR A 36 1.61 10.23 -20.27
N THR A 37 1.84 9.47 -19.20
CA THR A 37 0.84 8.56 -18.63
C THR A 37 -0.42 9.33 -18.18
N ILE A 38 -0.27 10.48 -17.53
CA ILE A 38 -1.39 11.32 -17.10
C ILE A 38 -2.13 11.94 -18.28
N GLU A 39 -1.43 12.36 -19.33
CA GLU A 39 -2.06 12.89 -20.54
C GLU A 39 -2.95 11.83 -21.21
N ASN A 40 -2.44 10.60 -21.38
CA ASN A 40 -3.23 9.48 -21.90
C ASN A 40 -4.45 9.18 -21.03
N VAL A 41 -4.27 9.11 -19.71
CA VAL A 41 -5.38 8.88 -18.77
C VAL A 41 -6.40 10.01 -18.83
N ASN A 42 -5.97 11.26 -18.99
CA ASN A 42 -6.87 12.41 -19.13
C ASN A 42 -7.65 12.40 -20.44
N ASN A 43 -7.02 12.02 -21.55
CA ASN A 43 -7.72 11.84 -22.83
C ASN A 43 -8.78 10.75 -22.71
N PHE A 44 -8.44 9.61 -22.09
CA PHE A 44 -9.40 8.57 -21.76
C PHE A 44 -10.57 9.06 -20.88
N LEU A 45 -10.29 9.85 -19.83
CA LEU A 45 -11.33 10.42 -18.97
C LEU A 45 -12.27 11.36 -19.73
N ARG A 46 -11.72 12.23 -20.59
CA ARG A 46 -12.49 13.16 -21.44
C ARG A 46 -13.41 12.42 -22.40
N GLU A 47 -12.89 11.43 -23.12
CA GLU A 47 -13.67 10.60 -24.05
C GLU A 47 -14.85 9.89 -23.36
N ASN A 48 -14.73 9.64 -22.06
CA ASN A 48 -15.77 8.97 -21.25
C ASN A 48 -16.61 9.96 -20.40
N ASN A 49 -16.55 11.26 -20.68
CA ASN A 49 -17.28 12.32 -19.96
C ASN A 49 -17.01 12.35 -18.44
N ASN A 50 -15.75 12.18 -18.02
CA ASN A 50 -15.35 12.31 -16.62
C ASN A 50 -14.45 13.53 -16.40
N GLU A 51 -14.37 13.99 -15.14
CA GLU A 51 -13.38 15.01 -14.76
C GLU A 51 -11.96 14.50 -15.03
N ILE A 52 -11.04 15.43 -15.31
CA ILE A 52 -9.64 15.11 -15.57
C ILE A 52 -8.80 15.15 -14.28
N ILE A 53 -7.64 14.51 -14.34
CA ILE A 53 -6.59 14.63 -13.34
C ILE A 53 -5.83 15.93 -13.60
N HIS A 54 -5.82 16.82 -12.60
CA HIS A 54 -4.99 18.01 -12.60
C HIS A 54 -3.62 17.69 -12.02
N LYS A 55 -2.59 18.40 -12.48
CA LYS A 55 -1.22 18.19 -12.01
C LYS A 55 -0.57 19.50 -11.59
N SER A 56 0.27 19.40 -10.57
CA SER A 56 1.26 20.41 -10.17
C SER A 56 2.66 19.80 -10.29
N LYS A 57 3.70 20.56 -9.90
CA LYS A 57 5.08 20.05 -9.86
C LYS A 57 5.21 18.76 -9.02
N ASN A 58 4.52 18.70 -7.88
CA ASN A 58 4.75 17.64 -6.88
C ASN A 58 3.55 16.68 -6.70
N TYR A 59 2.34 17.09 -7.09
CA TYR A 59 1.12 16.35 -6.77
C TYR A 59 0.16 16.25 -7.96
N LEU A 60 -0.64 15.19 -7.96
CA LEU A 60 -1.81 15.00 -8.81
C LEU A 60 -3.08 15.19 -8.00
N TYR A 61 -4.09 15.77 -8.63
CA TYR A 61 -5.38 16.08 -8.00
C TYR A 61 -6.52 15.55 -8.86
N TYR A 62 -7.53 14.98 -8.23
CA TYR A 62 -8.78 14.61 -8.85
C TYR A 62 -9.94 15.10 -8.01
N PHE A 63 -10.77 15.92 -8.62
CA PHE A 63 -11.89 16.56 -7.94
C PHE A 63 -13.24 15.98 -8.35
N GLY A 64 -13.27 15.02 -9.27
CA GLY A 64 -14.49 14.33 -9.62
C GLY A 64 -14.92 13.32 -8.55
N ARG A 65 -16.14 12.81 -8.72
CA ARG A 65 -16.61 11.64 -7.96
C ARG A 65 -16.02 10.37 -8.55
N TYR A 66 -15.85 9.35 -7.72
CA TYR A 66 -15.46 8.02 -8.19
C TYR A 66 -16.62 7.41 -8.99
N ASN A 67 -16.35 7.01 -10.23
CA ASN A 67 -17.34 6.40 -11.12
C ASN A 67 -16.83 5.02 -11.57
N GLU A 68 -17.48 3.95 -11.09
CA GLU A 68 -17.09 2.58 -11.44
C GLU A 68 -17.22 2.29 -12.95
N LYS A 69 -18.07 3.02 -13.68
CA LYS A 69 -18.24 2.83 -15.13
C LYS A 69 -16.96 3.12 -15.91
N VAL A 70 -16.09 3.99 -15.40
CA VAL A 70 -14.77 4.32 -15.99
C VAL A 70 -13.88 3.09 -16.12
N PHE A 71 -14.11 2.06 -15.31
CA PHE A 71 -13.32 0.83 -15.32
C PHE A 71 -13.97 -0.32 -16.10
N LYS A 72 -15.09 -0.08 -16.80
CA LYS A 72 -15.87 -1.07 -17.57
C LYS A 72 -15.52 -1.13 -19.05
N THR A 73 -14.65 -0.25 -19.54
CA THR A 73 -14.23 -0.21 -20.96
C THR A 73 -13.59 -1.53 -21.39
N GLU A 74 -13.89 -1.93 -22.63
CA GLU A 74 -13.59 -3.26 -23.15
C GLU A 74 -12.08 -3.46 -23.34
N ASP A 75 -11.51 -4.29 -22.48
CA ASP A 75 -10.08 -4.63 -22.41
C ASP A 75 -9.73 -5.70 -23.46
N ARG A 76 -10.05 -5.46 -24.75
CA ARG A 76 -9.90 -6.47 -25.82
C ARG A 76 -8.48 -6.57 -26.37
N SER A 77 -7.59 -5.60 -26.11
CA SER A 77 -6.21 -5.62 -26.59
C SER A 77 -5.17 -5.85 -25.46
N ILE A 78 -4.30 -6.85 -25.63
CA ILE A 78 -3.11 -7.05 -24.77
C ILE A 78 -1.98 -6.15 -25.28
N ASN A 79 -2.11 -4.83 -25.16
CA ASN A 79 -0.94 -3.96 -25.29
C ASN A 79 -0.16 -3.97 -23.95
N MET A 80 0.53 -5.08 -23.61
CA MET A 80 1.42 -5.15 -22.42
C MET A 80 2.56 -4.12 -22.50
N LYS A 81 2.31 -2.95 -21.93
CA LYS A 81 3.34 -1.94 -21.73
C LYS A 81 4.43 -2.44 -20.78
N MET A 82 5.58 -1.78 -20.88
CA MET A 82 6.85 -2.13 -20.23
C MET A 82 6.72 -2.51 -18.75
N SER A 83 5.94 -1.78 -17.98
CA SER A 83 5.84 -1.95 -16.54
C SER A 83 5.12 -3.24 -16.14
N PHE A 84 4.06 -3.63 -16.86
CA PHE A 84 3.39 -4.92 -16.65
C PHE A 84 4.28 -6.10 -17.07
N ARG A 85 5.01 -5.93 -18.17
CA ARG A 85 5.98 -6.92 -18.66
C ARG A 85 7.11 -7.15 -17.65
N ARG A 86 7.63 -6.07 -17.05
CA ARG A 86 8.65 -6.16 -15.98
C ARG A 86 8.15 -6.87 -14.74
N GLU A 87 6.92 -6.62 -14.31
CA GLU A 87 6.35 -7.27 -13.13
C GLU A 87 6.34 -8.80 -13.29
N LEU A 88 5.96 -9.28 -14.48
CA LEU A 88 5.97 -10.70 -14.84
C LEU A 88 7.39 -11.27 -15.01
N ILE A 89 8.29 -10.52 -15.64
CA ILE A 89 9.70 -10.95 -15.77
C ILE A 89 10.34 -11.10 -14.39
N SER A 90 10.09 -10.19 -13.45
CA SER A 90 10.57 -10.30 -12.08
C SER A 90 10.03 -11.55 -11.39
N LEU A 91 8.75 -11.89 -11.55
CA LEU A 91 8.21 -13.17 -11.04
C LEU A 91 8.97 -14.37 -11.62
N ILE A 92 9.25 -14.35 -12.93
CA ILE A 92 10.00 -15.44 -13.58
C ILE A 92 11.41 -15.53 -12.99
N LEU A 93 12.14 -14.43 -12.90
CA LEU A 93 13.51 -14.40 -12.38
C LEU A 93 13.62 -14.85 -10.92
N LEU A 94 12.62 -14.53 -10.10
CA LEU A 94 12.64 -14.81 -8.66
C LEU A 94 12.14 -16.23 -8.32
N PHE A 95 11.27 -16.81 -9.14
CA PHE A 95 10.61 -18.09 -8.82
C PHE A 95 10.96 -19.23 -9.77
N LYS A 96 11.37 -18.97 -11.00
CA LYS A 96 11.84 -20.03 -11.90
C LYS A 96 13.32 -20.30 -11.69
N LYS A 97 13.68 -21.58 -11.71
CA LYS A 97 15.08 -22.03 -11.71
C LYS A 97 15.78 -21.74 -13.03
N GLU A 98 15.01 -21.74 -14.12
CA GLU A 98 15.47 -21.54 -15.49
C GLU A 98 15.49 -20.07 -15.90
N LYS A 99 16.44 -19.72 -16.77
CA LYS A 99 16.49 -18.39 -17.40
C LYS A 99 15.21 -18.13 -18.20
N LEU A 100 14.78 -16.87 -18.20
CA LEU A 100 13.72 -16.40 -19.09
C LEU A 100 14.05 -16.72 -20.55
N ASN A 101 13.27 -17.63 -21.15
CA ASN A 101 13.25 -17.82 -22.59
C ASN A 101 12.47 -16.65 -23.23
N ILE A 102 13.20 -15.65 -23.74
CA ILE A 102 12.62 -14.42 -24.31
C ILE A 102 11.67 -14.73 -25.46
N TYR A 103 12.01 -15.70 -26.32
CA TYR A 103 11.19 -16.07 -27.46
C TYR A 103 9.86 -16.70 -27.02
N GLN A 104 9.91 -17.69 -26.12
CA GLN A 104 8.71 -18.33 -25.58
C GLN A 104 7.84 -17.35 -24.80
N PHE A 105 8.45 -16.45 -24.03
CA PHE A 105 7.73 -15.39 -23.34
C PHE A 105 7.06 -14.44 -24.34
N ASN A 106 7.76 -14.03 -25.41
CA ASN A 106 7.20 -13.19 -26.46
C ASN A 106 6.00 -13.85 -27.17
N LYS A 107 6.11 -15.16 -27.46
CA LYS A 107 5.00 -15.95 -28.04
C LYS A 107 3.79 -16.00 -27.11
N GLN A 108 4.01 -16.13 -25.79
CA GLN A 108 2.92 -16.16 -24.81
C GLN A 108 2.19 -14.82 -24.68
N ILE A 109 2.88 -13.70 -24.91
CA ILE A 109 2.29 -12.35 -24.86
C ILE A 109 1.83 -11.83 -26.24
N ASN A 110 1.82 -12.71 -27.26
CA ASN A 110 1.29 -12.53 -28.61
C ASN A 110 1.68 -11.22 -29.32
N ARG A 111 2.97 -10.97 -29.56
CA ARG A 111 3.44 -9.86 -30.40
C ARG A 111 4.32 -10.31 -31.57
N THR A 112 4.11 -9.66 -32.72
CA THR A 112 4.99 -9.68 -33.90
C THR A 112 6.41 -9.20 -33.53
N GLN A 113 7.42 -9.65 -34.29
CA GLN A 113 8.82 -9.88 -33.88
C GLN A 113 9.66 -8.68 -33.35
N GLU A 114 9.12 -7.46 -33.22
CA GLU A 114 9.85 -6.27 -32.74
C GLU A 114 9.99 -6.16 -31.20
N ASN A 115 9.36 -7.04 -30.42
CA ASN A 115 9.30 -6.92 -28.95
C ASN A 115 10.39 -7.69 -28.17
N THR A 116 11.20 -8.54 -28.83
CA THR A 116 12.26 -9.33 -28.14
C THR A 116 13.38 -8.44 -27.59
N ARG A 117 13.79 -7.40 -28.33
CA ARG A 117 14.76 -6.39 -27.86
C ARG A 117 14.23 -5.64 -26.62
N ASN A 118 12.94 -5.34 -26.59
CA ASN A 118 12.29 -4.68 -25.46
C ASN A 118 12.23 -5.57 -24.22
N ILE A 119 11.91 -6.85 -24.39
CA ILE A 119 11.98 -7.85 -23.30
C ILE A 119 13.41 -7.96 -22.78
N GLN A 120 14.41 -8.03 -23.66
CA GLN A 120 15.82 -8.08 -23.24
C GLN A 120 16.21 -6.83 -22.44
N ASN A 121 15.81 -5.65 -22.88
CA ASN A 121 16.07 -4.40 -22.17
C ASN A 121 15.36 -4.37 -20.81
N ASP A 122 14.18 -4.95 -20.68
CA ASP A 122 13.52 -5.09 -19.38
C ASP A 122 14.25 -6.02 -18.44
N VAL A 123 14.73 -7.17 -18.93
CA VAL A 123 15.57 -8.08 -18.14
C VAL A 123 16.82 -7.33 -17.66
N LYS A 124 17.52 -6.61 -18.54
CA LYS A 124 18.68 -5.78 -18.18
C LYS A 124 18.36 -4.80 -17.04
N GLN A 125 17.20 -4.14 -17.12
CA GLN A 125 16.79 -3.13 -16.15
C GLN A 125 16.42 -3.75 -14.79
N ILE A 126 15.76 -4.91 -14.78
CA ILE A 126 15.45 -5.63 -13.54
C ILE A 126 16.73 -6.13 -12.87
N LEU A 127 17.65 -6.73 -13.64
CA LEU A 127 18.93 -7.22 -13.12
C LEU A 127 19.80 -6.10 -12.55
N LYS A 128 19.73 -4.89 -13.13
CA LYS A 128 20.43 -3.71 -12.63
C LYS A 128 20.04 -3.38 -11.18
N ASN A 129 18.79 -3.62 -10.78
CA ASN A 129 18.34 -3.39 -9.40
C ASN A 129 19.05 -4.31 -8.38
N PHE A 130 19.63 -5.41 -8.86
CA PHE A 130 20.39 -6.37 -8.07
C PHE A 130 21.90 -6.30 -8.36
N ASN A 131 22.38 -5.24 -9.01
CA ASN A 131 23.78 -5.12 -9.44
C ASN A 131 24.28 -6.33 -10.26
N ILE A 132 23.40 -6.95 -11.05
CA ILE A 132 23.73 -8.07 -11.94
C ILE A 132 23.81 -7.57 -13.37
N LYS A 133 24.91 -7.88 -14.06
CA LYS A 133 25.03 -7.58 -15.50
C LYS A 133 24.27 -8.62 -16.30
N TYR A 134 23.64 -8.20 -17.40
CA TYR A 134 22.93 -9.13 -18.29
C TYR A 134 23.84 -10.21 -18.90
N SER A 135 25.11 -9.89 -19.17
CA SER A 135 26.10 -10.86 -19.64
C SER A 135 26.39 -11.96 -18.60
N GLU A 136 26.46 -11.61 -17.31
CA GLU A 136 26.64 -12.56 -16.21
C GLU A 136 25.43 -13.50 -16.10
N TYR A 137 24.23 -12.93 -16.15
CA TYR A 137 22.97 -13.69 -16.17
C TYR A 137 22.87 -14.65 -17.35
N MET A 138 23.32 -14.25 -18.55
CA MET A 138 23.32 -15.13 -19.71
C MET A 138 24.33 -16.28 -19.58
N LYS A 139 25.47 -16.05 -18.91
CA LYS A 139 26.53 -17.05 -18.72
C LYS A 139 26.30 -17.94 -17.49
N CYS A 140 25.48 -17.54 -16.51
CA CYS A 140 25.33 -18.30 -15.28
C CYS A 140 24.71 -19.69 -15.50
N GLY A 141 25.19 -20.70 -14.78
CA GLY A 141 24.54 -22.02 -14.74
C GLY A 141 23.33 -22.07 -13.81
N SER A 142 23.27 -21.18 -12.82
CA SER A 142 22.19 -21.12 -11.82
C SER A 142 21.88 -19.67 -11.46
N ILE A 143 20.62 -19.27 -11.60
CA ILE A 143 20.12 -17.95 -11.19
C ILE A 143 20.30 -17.79 -9.67
N GLU A 144 20.00 -18.83 -8.90
CA GLU A 144 20.09 -18.79 -7.46
C GLU A 144 21.53 -18.54 -6.98
N LYS A 145 22.52 -19.22 -7.59
CA LYS A 145 23.94 -18.95 -7.29
C LYS A 145 24.34 -17.52 -7.63
N LEU A 146 23.91 -17.01 -8.79
CA LEU A 146 24.20 -15.65 -9.23
C LEU A 146 23.67 -14.58 -8.25
N PHE A 147 22.47 -14.76 -7.71
CA PHE A 147 21.94 -13.86 -6.67
C PHE A 147 22.70 -14.00 -5.35
N ARG A 148 23.07 -15.22 -4.95
CA ARG A 148 23.88 -15.45 -3.73
C ARG A 148 25.26 -14.79 -3.81
N GLU A 149 25.92 -14.81 -4.97
CA GLU A 149 27.20 -14.12 -5.22
C GLU A 149 27.10 -12.58 -5.07
N ARG A 150 25.87 -12.04 -5.13
CA ARG A 150 25.56 -10.63 -4.88
C ARG A 150 25.02 -10.36 -3.47
N ASN A 151 25.20 -11.32 -2.55
CA ASN A 151 24.71 -11.28 -1.16
C ASN A 151 23.17 -11.16 -1.05
N TYR A 152 22.45 -11.67 -2.04
CA TYR A 152 20.99 -11.72 -2.02
C TYR A 152 20.48 -13.11 -1.67
N ASN A 153 19.51 -13.15 -0.76
CA ASN A 153 18.71 -14.35 -0.49
C ASN A 153 17.50 -14.37 -1.44
N LEU A 154 17.57 -15.17 -2.50
CA LEU A 154 16.53 -15.23 -3.52
C LEU A 154 15.15 -15.60 -2.95
N LYS A 155 15.10 -16.47 -1.93
CA LYS A 155 13.85 -16.86 -1.27
C LYS A 155 13.22 -15.68 -0.54
N GLU A 156 14.00 -14.94 0.24
CA GLU A 156 13.52 -13.78 0.98
C GLU A 156 13.02 -12.67 0.05
N ILE A 157 13.78 -12.37 -1.01
CA ILE A 157 13.40 -11.38 -2.03
C ILE A 157 12.15 -11.84 -2.79
N GLY A 158 12.09 -13.12 -3.16
CA GLY A 158 10.94 -13.71 -3.82
C GLY A 158 9.69 -13.62 -2.96
N GLU A 159 9.76 -13.99 -1.68
CA GLU A 159 8.63 -13.89 -0.74
C GLU A 159 8.17 -12.44 -0.58
N GLU A 160 9.07 -11.48 -0.35
CA GLU A 160 8.67 -10.06 -0.21
C GLU A 160 8.02 -9.54 -1.50
N TYR A 161 8.62 -9.84 -2.67
CA TYR A 161 8.07 -9.45 -3.96
C TYR A 161 6.71 -10.09 -4.24
N LEU A 162 6.53 -11.36 -3.88
CA LEU A 162 5.25 -12.05 -4.04
C LEU A 162 4.19 -11.47 -3.11
N LYS A 163 4.53 -11.12 -1.86
CA LYS A 163 3.61 -10.44 -0.94
C LYS A 163 3.11 -9.12 -1.54
N GLU A 164 4.03 -8.32 -2.10
CA GLU A 164 3.68 -7.06 -2.77
C GLU A 164 2.78 -7.29 -3.98
N VAL A 165 3.13 -8.23 -4.85
CA VAL A 165 2.34 -8.58 -6.04
C VAL A 165 0.94 -9.08 -5.65
N LEU A 166 0.84 -9.98 -4.68
CA LEU A 166 -0.44 -10.53 -4.22
C LEU A 166 -1.28 -9.43 -3.60
N SER A 167 -0.73 -8.58 -2.73
CA SER A 167 -1.42 -7.44 -2.14
C SER A 167 -1.92 -6.47 -3.22
N LYS A 168 -1.03 -6.09 -4.15
CA LYS A 168 -1.34 -5.21 -5.28
C LYS A 168 -2.43 -5.75 -6.17
N ARG A 169 -2.45 -7.06 -6.46
CA ARG A 169 -3.30 -7.64 -7.51
C ARG A 169 -4.58 -8.29 -6.96
N LEU A 170 -4.54 -8.87 -5.77
CA LEU A 170 -5.69 -9.55 -5.16
C LEU A 170 -6.58 -8.61 -4.34
N GLU A 171 -6.09 -7.50 -3.77
CA GLU A 171 -6.98 -6.49 -3.14
C GLU A 171 -7.89 -5.82 -4.16
N LYS A 172 -7.49 -5.82 -5.45
CA LYS A 172 -8.25 -5.23 -6.55
C LYS A 172 -9.42 -6.11 -7.03
N ILE A 173 -9.51 -7.37 -6.59
CA ILE A 173 -10.51 -8.35 -7.07
C ILE A 173 -11.92 -8.12 -6.50
N TYR A 174 -12.12 -7.10 -5.65
CA TYR A 174 -13.45 -6.73 -5.15
C TYR A 174 -14.35 -5.98 -6.15
N ILE A 175 -14.06 -6.11 -7.45
CA ILE A 175 -14.99 -5.74 -8.51
C ILE A 175 -15.16 -7.01 -9.34
N GLY A 176 -16.32 -7.66 -9.24
CA GLY A 176 -16.64 -8.97 -9.80
C GLY A 176 -16.64 -9.08 -11.33
N ARG A 177 -15.68 -8.44 -12.00
CA ARG A 177 -15.43 -8.49 -13.44
C ARG A 177 -13.92 -8.44 -13.65
N THR A 178 -13.29 -9.60 -13.70
CA THR A 178 -11.88 -9.74 -14.08
C THR A 178 -11.71 -9.29 -15.52
N THR A 179 -10.78 -8.39 -15.81
CA THR A 179 -10.50 -8.04 -17.21
C THR A 179 -9.64 -9.09 -17.90
N TYR A 180 -9.52 -9.00 -19.23
CA TYR A 180 -8.69 -9.92 -19.99
C TYR A 180 -7.22 -9.87 -19.53
N GLN A 181 -6.68 -8.67 -19.29
CA GLN A 181 -5.31 -8.49 -18.79
C GLN A 181 -5.11 -9.09 -17.39
N GLU A 182 -6.09 -8.95 -16.48
CA GLU A 182 -6.05 -9.57 -15.15
C GLU A 182 -6.06 -11.10 -15.24
N ASN A 183 -6.92 -11.66 -16.09
CA ASN A 183 -6.98 -13.10 -16.30
C ASN A 183 -5.68 -13.63 -16.90
N PHE A 184 -5.10 -12.91 -17.86
CA PHE A 184 -3.79 -13.23 -18.42
C PHE A 184 -2.68 -13.18 -17.36
N TYR A 185 -2.67 -12.15 -16.51
CA TYR A 185 -1.71 -12.04 -15.41
C TYR A 185 -1.78 -13.24 -14.47
N PHE A 186 -2.98 -13.58 -13.99
CA PHE A 186 -3.17 -14.72 -13.08
C PHE A 186 -2.85 -16.05 -13.77
N LYS A 187 -3.13 -16.20 -15.08
CA LYS A 187 -2.73 -17.38 -15.85
C LYS A 187 -1.21 -17.56 -15.83
N LEU A 188 -0.44 -16.49 -16.03
CA LEU A 188 1.02 -16.56 -15.95
C LEU A 188 1.52 -16.78 -14.51
N LEU A 189 0.94 -16.07 -13.53
CA LEU A 189 1.28 -16.25 -12.12
C LEU A 189 1.06 -17.70 -11.67
N HIS A 190 -0.07 -18.31 -12.05
CA HIS A 190 -0.37 -19.71 -11.77
C HIS A 190 0.65 -20.66 -12.42
N LYS A 191 1.12 -20.35 -13.63
CA LYS A 191 2.16 -21.14 -14.32
C LYS A 191 3.54 -20.99 -13.66
N ILE A 192 3.88 -19.79 -13.19
CA ILE A 192 5.17 -19.50 -12.55
C ILE A 192 5.26 -20.16 -11.17
N LEU A 193 4.21 -20.02 -10.36
CA LEU A 193 4.14 -20.58 -9.01
C LEU A 193 3.67 -22.04 -8.99
N GLU A 194 3.23 -22.55 -10.14
CA GLU A 194 2.62 -23.87 -10.30
C GLU A 194 1.40 -24.08 -9.38
N MET A 195 0.65 -23.02 -9.10
CA MET A 195 -0.50 -23.00 -8.17
C MET A 195 -1.72 -22.46 -8.91
N LYS A 196 -2.83 -23.22 -8.99
CA LYS A 196 -3.94 -22.90 -9.90
C LYS A 196 -5.05 -22.07 -9.25
N ASN A 197 -5.19 -22.11 -7.93
CA ASN A 197 -6.35 -21.56 -7.23
C ASN A 197 -5.97 -20.49 -6.19
N ILE A 198 -4.97 -19.64 -6.50
CA ILE A 198 -4.49 -18.57 -5.60
C ILE A 198 -5.65 -17.70 -5.05
N LYS A 199 -6.62 -17.32 -5.90
CA LYS A 199 -7.79 -16.53 -5.49
C LYS A 199 -8.67 -17.25 -4.46
N TYR A 200 -8.88 -18.56 -4.65
CA TYR A 200 -9.65 -19.40 -3.73
C TYR A 200 -8.91 -19.57 -2.40
N ILE A 201 -7.60 -19.84 -2.45
CA ILE A 201 -6.74 -19.96 -1.28
C ILE A 201 -6.79 -18.67 -0.44
N LYS A 202 -6.64 -17.51 -1.09
CA LYS A 202 -6.82 -16.21 -0.41
C LYS A 202 -8.17 -16.15 0.29
N LYS A 203 -9.28 -16.45 -0.41
CA LYS A 203 -10.64 -16.34 0.13
C LYS A 203 -10.78 -17.17 1.41
N ILE A 204 -10.43 -18.46 1.36
CA ILE A 204 -10.58 -19.35 2.52
C ILE A 204 -9.65 -18.92 3.65
N LEU A 205 -8.37 -18.64 3.35
CA LEU A 205 -7.40 -18.23 4.37
C LEU A 205 -7.83 -16.93 5.06
N PHE A 206 -8.32 -15.96 4.31
CA PHE A 206 -8.71 -14.66 4.87
C PHE A 206 -9.99 -14.77 5.71
N SER A 207 -10.96 -15.57 5.28
CA SER A 207 -12.14 -15.88 6.11
C SER A 207 -11.74 -16.56 7.42
N TYR A 208 -10.85 -17.56 7.36
CA TYR A 208 -10.34 -18.21 8.57
C TYR A 208 -9.60 -17.24 9.49
N ILE A 209 -8.74 -16.39 8.93
CA ILE A 209 -8.00 -15.37 9.68
C ILE A 209 -8.95 -14.41 10.40
N GLU A 210 -10.00 -13.96 9.72
CA GLU A 210 -10.97 -13.00 10.24
C GLU A 210 -11.78 -13.57 11.40
N GLU A 211 -12.09 -14.86 11.38
CA GLU A 211 -12.93 -15.52 12.38
C GLU A 211 -12.13 -16.08 13.56
N PHE A 212 -10.96 -16.69 13.30
CA PHE A 212 -10.25 -17.51 14.29
C PHE A 212 -8.90 -16.94 14.74
N THR A 213 -8.50 -15.76 14.27
CA THR A 213 -7.20 -15.18 14.63
C THR A 213 -7.29 -13.69 14.94
N ASN A 214 -6.25 -13.17 15.60
CA ASN A 214 -6.07 -11.73 15.84
C ASN A 214 -5.21 -11.06 14.74
N ILE A 215 -5.13 -11.63 13.54
CA ILE A 215 -4.40 -11.03 12.41
C ILE A 215 -5.30 -10.04 11.69
N ILE A 216 -4.94 -8.76 11.77
CA ILE A 216 -5.83 -7.66 11.34
C ILE A 216 -5.26 -6.83 10.20
N SER A 217 -3.94 -6.62 10.18
CA SER A 217 -3.33 -5.77 9.16
C SER A 217 -3.29 -6.49 7.81
N LEU A 218 -3.50 -5.74 6.73
CA LEU A 218 -3.40 -6.28 5.38
C LEU A 218 -2.01 -6.85 5.10
N ASP A 219 -0.95 -6.19 5.58
CA ASP A 219 0.43 -6.68 5.43
C ASP A 219 0.61 -8.07 6.07
N GLU A 220 0.16 -8.28 7.32
CA GLU A 220 0.24 -9.60 7.96
C GLU A 220 -0.59 -10.65 7.22
N ARG A 221 -1.81 -10.30 6.77
CA ARG A 221 -2.67 -11.23 6.02
C ARG A 221 -1.99 -11.70 4.74
N TYR A 222 -1.38 -10.78 3.98
CA TYR A 222 -0.64 -11.11 2.77
C TYR A 222 0.69 -11.82 3.07
N ALA A 223 1.34 -11.53 4.19
CA ALA A 223 2.50 -12.29 4.64
C ALA A 223 2.13 -13.76 4.91
N MET A 224 0.98 -14.02 5.53
CA MET A 224 0.49 -15.40 5.73
C MET A 224 0.13 -16.10 4.42
N LEU A 225 -0.55 -15.41 3.51
CA LEU A 225 -0.88 -15.95 2.19
C LEU A 225 0.39 -16.30 1.39
N THR A 226 1.36 -15.40 1.40
CA THR A 226 2.66 -15.59 0.73
C THR A 226 3.40 -16.76 1.33
N TYR A 227 3.51 -16.81 2.66
CA TYR A 227 4.16 -17.91 3.35
C TYR A 227 3.49 -19.25 3.01
N LEU A 228 2.16 -19.29 2.96
CA LEU A 228 1.41 -20.47 2.58
C LEU A 228 1.77 -20.91 1.15
N ILE A 229 1.61 -20.01 0.17
CA ILE A 229 1.87 -20.31 -1.25
C ILE A 229 3.32 -20.76 -1.48
N SER A 230 4.29 -20.09 -0.86
CA SER A 230 5.71 -20.39 -1.04
C SER A 230 6.15 -21.72 -0.42
N ASN A 231 5.41 -22.26 0.55
CA ASN A 231 5.85 -23.42 1.33
C ASN A 231 4.87 -24.61 1.30
N ILE A 232 3.68 -24.48 0.71
CA ILE A 232 2.67 -25.57 0.68
C ILE A 232 3.15 -26.83 -0.04
N LYS A 233 4.07 -26.70 -1.00
CA LYS A 233 4.69 -27.82 -1.73
C LYS A 233 6.05 -28.24 -1.16
N ASN A 234 6.51 -27.61 -0.07
CA ASN A 234 7.85 -27.85 0.44
C ASN A 234 7.88 -29.08 1.36
N ASN A 235 8.49 -30.16 0.89
CA ASN A 235 8.59 -31.42 1.63
C ASN A 235 9.78 -31.46 2.60
N ASP A 236 10.74 -30.55 2.47
CA ASP A 236 11.98 -30.50 3.27
C ASP A 236 11.80 -29.77 4.62
N ILE A 237 10.55 -29.56 5.03
CA ILE A 237 10.24 -28.83 6.25
C ILE A 237 10.64 -29.66 7.48
N LYS A 238 11.62 -29.15 8.23
CA LYS A 238 12.05 -29.73 9.51
C LYS A 238 11.08 -29.31 10.62
N SER A 239 10.21 -30.21 11.04
CA SER A 239 9.42 -30.07 12.28
C SER A 239 9.62 -31.30 13.16
N ARG A 240 9.84 -31.08 14.47
CA ARG A 240 9.92 -32.13 15.49
C ARG A 240 8.53 -32.56 16.02
N PHE A 241 7.49 -31.82 15.66
CA PHE A 241 6.15 -32.00 16.21
C PHE A 241 5.09 -31.91 15.12
N ASN A 242 4.02 -32.71 15.28
CA ASN A 242 2.82 -32.64 14.46
C ASN A 242 1.64 -32.23 15.35
N VAL A 243 0.96 -31.14 15.01
CA VAL A 243 -0.34 -30.81 15.59
C VAL A 243 -1.33 -31.89 15.12
N LYS A 244 -2.05 -32.50 16.05
CA LYS A 244 -3.15 -33.42 15.75
C LYS A 244 -4.46 -32.65 15.71
N LYS A 245 -5.38 -33.09 14.85
CA LYS A 245 -6.74 -32.58 14.79
C LYS A 245 -7.45 -32.86 16.11
N ASN A 246 -8.04 -31.82 16.71
CA ASN A 246 -8.89 -31.88 17.89
C ASN A 246 -10.03 -30.85 17.73
N THR A 247 -10.92 -30.76 18.71
CA THR A 247 -12.06 -29.83 18.69
C THR A 247 -11.64 -28.36 18.61
N GLU A 248 -10.52 -27.98 19.22
CA GLU A 248 -10.05 -26.59 19.25
C GLU A 248 -9.45 -26.11 17.91
N ASN A 249 -8.94 -27.04 17.10
CA ASN A 249 -8.28 -26.72 15.83
C ASN A 249 -8.98 -27.34 14.62
N GLU A 250 -10.19 -27.85 14.79
CA GLU A 250 -10.94 -28.53 13.73
C GLU A 250 -11.11 -27.64 12.49
N GLU A 251 -11.56 -26.40 12.67
CA GLU A 251 -11.75 -25.43 11.57
C GLU A 251 -10.45 -25.11 10.83
N TYR A 252 -9.32 -25.13 11.53
CA TYR A 252 -8.00 -24.99 10.91
C TYR A 252 -7.70 -26.15 9.96
N PHE A 253 -7.91 -27.39 10.42
CA PHE A 253 -7.71 -28.58 9.60
C PHE A 253 -8.67 -28.62 8.42
N LEU A 254 -9.95 -28.26 8.62
CA LEU A 254 -10.94 -28.15 7.54
C LEU A 254 -10.53 -27.13 6.47
N MET A 255 -10.01 -25.96 6.87
CA MET A 255 -9.44 -24.99 5.93
C MET A 255 -8.29 -25.62 5.13
N MET A 256 -7.33 -26.27 5.81
CA MET A 256 -6.16 -26.85 5.16
C MET A 256 -6.56 -27.98 4.20
N GLU A 257 -7.43 -28.90 4.62
CA GLU A 257 -7.98 -29.96 3.78
C GLU A 257 -8.64 -29.41 2.52
N LYS A 258 -9.47 -28.35 2.64
CA LYS A 258 -10.09 -27.67 1.49
C LYS A 258 -9.04 -27.13 0.52
N ILE A 259 -7.98 -26.50 1.03
CA ILE A 259 -6.88 -25.94 0.21
C ILE A 259 -6.11 -27.06 -0.51
N PHE A 260 -5.66 -28.08 0.23
CA PHE A 260 -4.89 -29.20 -0.33
C PHE A 260 -5.70 -30.00 -1.36
N LYS A 261 -6.98 -30.30 -1.07
CA LYS A 261 -7.88 -30.96 -2.01
C LYS A 261 -8.08 -30.16 -3.29
N LYS A 262 -8.25 -28.83 -3.19
CA LYS A 262 -8.47 -27.97 -4.35
C LYS A 262 -7.23 -27.86 -5.25
N GLU A 263 -6.03 -27.83 -4.65
CA GLU A 263 -4.76 -27.82 -5.39
C GLU A 263 -4.29 -29.21 -5.82
N ARG A 264 -4.97 -30.29 -5.40
CA ARG A 264 -4.57 -31.69 -5.63
C ARG A 264 -3.16 -31.97 -5.10
N LEU A 265 -2.89 -31.51 -3.88
CA LEU A 265 -1.63 -31.73 -3.17
C LEU A 265 -1.80 -32.79 -2.08
N GLU A 266 -0.76 -33.58 -1.85
CA GLU A 266 -0.68 -34.47 -0.70
C GLU A 266 -0.51 -33.67 0.59
N ILE A 267 -1.21 -34.08 1.65
CA ILE A 267 -1.20 -33.38 2.94
C ILE A 267 0.19 -33.48 3.58
N ASN A 268 0.81 -32.32 3.80
CA ASN A 268 2.08 -32.23 4.54
C ASN A 268 1.82 -31.77 5.98
N LEU A 269 1.76 -32.72 6.92
CA LEU A 269 1.47 -32.47 8.34
C LEU A 269 2.52 -31.57 9.03
N LYS A 270 3.79 -31.63 8.60
CA LYS A 270 4.86 -30.78 9.15
C LYS A 270 4.64 -29.32 8.78
N PHE A 271 4.30 -29.07 7.51
CA PHE A 271 3.94 -27.74 7.04
C PHE A 271 2.70 -27.19 7.75
N ILE A 272 1.64 -28.00 7.83
CA ILE A 272 0.40 -27.66 8.54
C ILE A 272 0.72 -27.24 9.97
N THR A 273 1.52 -28.02 10.68
CA THR A 273 1.92 -27.69 12.05
C THR A 273 2.65 -26.34 12.16
N MET A 274 3.59 -26.06 11.25
CA MET A 274 4.32 -24.78 11.25
C MET A 274 3.42 -23.60 10.89
N PHE A 275 2.47 -23.81 9.97
CA PHE A 275 1.55 -22.77 9.57
C PHE A 275 0.53 -22.45 10.67
N TYR A 276 0.01 -23.47 11.37
CA TYR A 276 -0.83 -23.31 12.56
C TYR A 276 -0.17 -22.40 13.59
N LYS A 277 1.10 -22.68 13.95
CA LYS A 277 1.87 -21.87 14.91
C LYS A 277 2.05 -20.41 14.46
N LYS A 278 2.17 -20.16 13.16
CA LYS A 278 2.30 -18.79 12.61
C LYS A 278 0.99 -18.02 12.66
N LEU A 279 -0.13 -18.67 12.34
CA LEU A 279 -1.46 -18.06 12.41
C LEU A 279 -1.86 -17.75 13.86
N HIS A 280 -1.69 -18.73 14.75
CA HIS A 280 -2.13 -18.66 16.15
C HIS A 280 -1.11 -18.08 17.12
N LYS A 281 -0.11 -17.35 16.61
CA LYS A 281 0.78 -16.57 17.46
C LYS A 281 -0.03 -15.55 18.27
N LYS A 282 0.20 -15.49 19.59
CA LYS A 282 -0.45 -14.51 20.48
C LYS A 282 -0.23 -13.08 19.96
N ARG A 283 -1.32 -12.31 19.87
CA ARG A 283 -1.35 -10.91 19.43
C ARG A 283 -2.29 -10.10 20.33
N GLU A 284 -1.94 -8.84 20.55
CA GLU A 284 -2.78 -7.87 21.26
C GLU A 284 -4.06 -7.55 20.48
N SER A 285 -5.16 -7.37 21.21
CA SER A 285 -6.44 -6.99 20.63
C SER A 285 -6.44 -5.48 20.29
N TYR A 286 -6.61 -5.15 19.01
CA TYR A 286 -6.66 -3.76 18.56
C TYR A 286 -7.87 -3.00 19.10
N LYS A 287 -9.01 -3.67 19.34
CA LYS A 287 -10.24 -3.03 19.80
C LYS A 287 -10.04 -2.29 21.11
N LYS A 288 -9.33 -2.92 22.06
CA LYS A 288 -8.98 -2.30 23.35
C LYS A 288 -8.17 -1.01 23.13
N ILE A 289 -7.13 -1.10 22.31
CA ILE A 289 -6.22 0.02 22.01
C ILE A 289 -6.97 1.18 21.31
N ILE A 290 -7.82 0.88 20.33
CA ILE A 290 -8.61 1.92 19.62
C ILE A 290 -9.64 2.55 20.54
N ASN A 291 -10.31 1.78 21.38
CA ASN A 291 -11.27 2.31 22.36
C ASN A 291 -10.58 3.22 23.38
N GLU A 292 -9.40 2.85 23.87
CA GLU A 292 -8.58 3.71 24.73
C GLU A 292 -8.22 5.03 24.04
N ILE A 293 -7.80 4.97 22.77
CA ILE A 293 -7.49 6.17 21.98
C ILE A 293 -8.72 7.07 21.84
N ASN A 294 -9.87 6.51 21.44
CA ASN A 294 -11.10 7.28 21.21
C ASN A 294 -11.67 7.87 22.51
N ASN A 295 -11.65 7.12 23.62
CA ASN A 295 -12.06 7.64 24.93
C ASN A 295 -11.17 8.82 25.36
N GLY A 296 -9.86 8.73 25.09
CA GLY A 296 -8.92 9.83 25.30
C GLY A 296 -9.20 11.05 24.42
N LEU A 297 -9.84 10.92 23.26
CA LEU A 297 -10.29 12.07 22.46
C LEU A 297 -11.50 12.76 23.12
N ILE A 298 -12.52 11.99 23.49
CA ILE A 298 -13.75 12.49 24.14
C ILE A 298 -13.45 13.24 25.46
N LEU A 299 -12.53 12.71 26.27
CA LEU A 299 -12.14 13.34 27.54
C LEU A 299 -11.42 14.68 27.34
N ASN A 300 -10.68 14.85 26.24
CA ASN A 300 -10.02 16.12 25.91
C ASN A 300 -11.03 17.15 25.38
N ASP A 301 -12.08 16.71 24.68
CA ASP A 301 -13.16 17.59 24.22
C ASP A 301 -14.07 18.06 25.38
N SER A 302 -14.31 17.20 26.39
CA SER A 302 -15.17 17.54 27.54
C SER A 302 -14.49 18.40 28.62
N LYS A 303 -13.15 18.35 28.76
CA LYS A 303 -12.41 19.27 29.63
C LYS A 303 -12.47 20.73 29.15
N ASN A 304 -12.76 20.98 27.87
CA ASN A 304 -12.96 22.33 27.34
C ASN A 304 -14.22 23.03 27.86
N VAL A 305 -15.14 22.34 28.55
CA VAL A 305 -16.39 22.95 29.07
C VAL A 305 -16.35 23.25 30.57
N LYS A 306 -15.45 22.63 31.35
CA LYS A 306 -15.37 22.84 32.82
C LYS A 306 -13.99 23.24 33.37
N ALA A 307 -12.92 23.15 32.58
CA ALA A 307 -11.58 23.60 32.99
C ALA A 307 -11.31 25.10 32.75
N VAL A 308 -12.26 25.81 32.11
CA VAL A 308 -12.14 27.25 31.83
C VAL A 308 -12.07 28.06 33.13
N ASP A 309 -12.78 27.66 34.19
CA ASP A 309 -12.82 28.47 35.43
C ASP A 309 -11.67 28.19 36.43
N LEU A 310 -11.05 27.00 36.37
CA LEU A 310 -9.95 26.63 37.29
C LEU A 310 -8.56 26.94 36.70
N GLU A 311 -8.39 26.89 35.38
CA GLU A 311 -7.14 27.32 34.76
C GLU A 311 -7.05 28.86 34.66
N MET A 312 -8.16 29.60 34.52
CA MET A 312 -8.13 31.07 34.47
C MET A 312 -7.54 31.74 35.72
N LYS A 313 -7.61 31.10 36.91
CA LYS A 313 -6.96 31.61 38.13
C LYS A 313 -5.45 31.31 38.20
N ASN A 314 -4.96 30.29 37.50
CA ASN A 314 -3.52 29.98 37.42
C ASN A 314 -2.84 30.57 36.16
N VAL A 315 -3.63 30.97 35.15
CA VAL A 315 -3.15 31.52 33.86
C VAL A 315 -2.68 32.98 33.97
N GLN A 316 -3.04 33.73 35.02
CA GLN A 316 -2.51 35.09 35.20
C GLN A 316 -0.97 35.14 35.46
N LYS A 317 -0.31 33.98 35.66
CA LYS A 317 1.16 33.90 35.82
C LYS A 317 1.93 33.21 34.69
N ILE A 318 1.29 32.77 33.61
CA ILE A 318 1.99 32.13 32.46
C ILE A 318 1.69 32.89 31.15
N ASN A 319 1.89 34.20 31.17
CA ASN A 319 2.02 34.96 29.93
C ASN A 319 3.47 34.92 29.45
N SER A 320 3.81 33.84 28.72
CA SER A 320 4.75 33.92 27.59
C SER A 320 4.73 32.62 26.76
N GLN A 321 3.93 32.67 25.70
CA GLN A 321 4.02 31.94 24.43
C GLN A 321 3.17 30.66 24.25
N ASN A 322 1.90 30.87 23.85
CA ASN A 322 1.03 29.91 23.13
C ASN A 322 1.63 29.51 21.76
N LYS A 323 2.81 28.87 21.76
CA LYS A 323 3.53 28.42 20.57
C LYS A 323 3.57 26.91 20.52
N ILE A 324 3.16 26.35 19.40
CA ILE A 324 3.21 24.92 19.11
C ILE A 324 4.47 24.60 18.30
N GLN A 325 5.13 23.51 18.67
CA GLN A 325 6.25 22.97 17.91
C GLN A 325 5.78 22.42 16.56
N VAL A 326 6.39 22.91 15.49
CA VAL A 326 6.19 22.52 14.11
C VAL A 326 7.54 22.11 13.52
N TYR A 327 7.58 20.97 12.82
CA TYR A 327 8.76 20.59 12.06
C TYR A 327 8.65 21.12 10.63
N SER A 328 9.71 21.78 10.18
CA SER A 328 9.85 22.35 8.84
C SER A 328 11.22 21.94 8.26
N ILE A 329 11.38 22.04 6.95
CA ILE A 329 12.71 21.98 6.31
C ILE A 329 13.10 23.44 6.07
N ALA A 330 14.29 23.88 6.50
CA ALA A 330 14.74 25.26 6.27
C ALA A 330 14.71 25.59 4.77
N GLU A 331 13.92 26.60 4.40
CA GLU A 331 13.70 27.01 3.03
C GLU A 331 14.76 28.00 2.54
N SER A 332 15.60 27.54 1.61
CA SER A 332 16.04 28.32 0.45
C SER A 332 16.59 27.33 -0.57
N SER A 333 15.98 27.21 -1.76
CA SER A 333 16.25 26.21 -2.80
C SER A 333 15.76 24.77 -2.50
N VAL A 334 14.45 24.57 -2.50
CA VAL A 334 13.89 23.21 -2.52
C VAL A 334 13.86 22.66 -3.95
N ASN A 335 15.05 22.28 -4.44
CA ASN A 335 15.13 21.22 -5.43
C ASN A 335 14.90 19.90 -4.68
N PHE A 336 13.65 19.43 -4.70
CA PHE A 336 13.17 18.20 -4.04
C PHE A 336 13.72 16.90 -4.66
N GLU A 337 14.50 17.01 -5.74
CA GLU A 337 15.11 15.89 -6.48
C GLU A 337 16.46 15.42 -5.90
N ASN A 338 16.99 16.11 -4.89
CA ASN A 338 18.30 15.76 -4.35
C ASN A 338 18.18 14.61 -3.33
N GLU A 339 18.67 13.41 -3.69
CA GLU A 339 18.66 12.20 -2.86
C GLU A 339 19.46 12.38 -1.55
N ASN A 340 20.38 13.36 -1.49
CA ASN A 340 21.22 13.67 -0.33
C ASN A 340 20.62 14.73 0.61
N LEU A 341 19.39 14.49 1.09
CA LEU A 341 18.77 15.28 2.17
C LEU A 341 19.34 14.98 3.57
N LEU A 342 20.26 14.03 3.72
CA LEU A 342 20.98 13.80 4.98
C LEU A 342 21.66 15.08 5.50
N ASN A 343 21.96 16.04 4.60
CA ASN A 343 22.61 17.30 4.93
C ASN A 343 21.67 18.52 5.04
N LYS A 344 20.36 18.42 4.75
CA LYS A 344 19.42 19.53 5.02
C LYS A 344 18.83 19.35 6.42
N GLN A 345 19.20 20.24 7.34
CA GLN A 345 18.71 20.19 8.72
C GLN A 345 17.18 20.33 8.75
N ILE A 346 16.49 19.33 9.33
CA ILE A 346 15.09 19.47 9.74
C ILE A 346 15.08 20.49 10.87
N VAL A 347 14.47 21.65 10.65
CA VAL A 347 14.46 22.75 11.62
C VAL A 347 13.15 22.72 12.40
N LYS A 348 13.27 22.81 13.72
CA LYS A 348 12.15 23.01 14.64
C LYS A 348 11.74 24.47 14.56
N GLN A 349 10.50 24.73 14.18
CA GLN A 349 9.89 26.05 14.21
C GLN A 349 8.80 26.06 15.29
N TYR A 350 8.57 27.23 15.88
CA TYR A 350 7.53 27.43 16.87
C TYR A 350 6.51 28.41 16.29
N VAL A 351 5.29 27.93 16.06
CA VAL A 351 4.22 28.71 15.41
C VAL A 351 3.11 28.96 16.43
N GLN A 352 2.49 30.14 16.38
CA GLN A 352 1.33 30.45 17.23
C GLN A 352 0.19 29.46 16.95
N GLN A 353 -0.41 28.92 18.01
CA GLN A 353 -1.45 27.90 17.92
C GLN A 353 -2.63 28.31 17.04
N ASP A 354 -3.05 29.57 17.12
CA ASP A 354 -4.24 30.11 16.43
C ASP A 354 -4.02 30.26 14.91
N LYS A 355 -2.76 30.22 14.47
CA LYS A 355 -2.38 30.31 13.05
C LYS A 355 -2.31 28.95 12.36
N VAL A 356 -2.50 27.86 13.09
CA VAL A 356 -2.41 26.50 12.54
C VAL A 356 -3.83 25.99 12.25
N PRO A 357 -4.22 25.77 10.99
CA PRO A 357 -5.55 25.28 10.66
C PRO A 357 -5.75 23.90 11.29
N LYS A 358 -6.86 23.69 12.00
CA LYS A 358 -7.25 22.40 12.60
C LYS A 358 -8.31 21.73 11.74
N ILE A 359 -7.86 20.83 10.86
CA ILE A 359 -8.76 20.15 9.91
C ILE A 359 -9.36 18.91 10.58
N PRO A 360 -10.71 18.76 10.64
CA PRO A 360 -11.35 17.55 11.14
C PRO A 360 -10.91 16.31 10.35
N THR A 361 -10.32 15.33 11.03
CA THR A 361 -9.61 14.21 10.42
C THR A 361 -10.05 12.88 11.02
N LEU A 362 -10.57 11.98 10.18
CA LEU A 362 -10.72 10.57 10.52
C LEU A 362 -9.38 9.86 10.33
N VAL A 363 -8.90 9.15 11.35
CA VAL A 363 -7.70 8.34 11.25
C VAL A 363 -8.08 6.88 11.06
N LEU A 364 -7.70 6.31 9.93
CA LEU A 364 -7.86 4.88 9.65
C LEU A 364 -6.53 4.17 9.88
N ILE A 365 -6.55 3.08 10.64
CA ILE A 365 -5.36 2.31 10.99
C ILE A 365 -5.43 0.91 10.38
N ASP A 366 -4.34 0.50 9.73
CA ASP A 366 -4.09 -0.83 9.18
C ASP A 366 -2.71 -1.31 9.64
N LEU A 367 -2.61 -1.66 10.94
CA LEU A 367 -1.37 -2.03 11.63
C LEU A 367 -1.61 -3.19 12.60
N GLU A 368 -0.54 -3.91 12.95
CA GLU A 368 -0.60 -4.90 14.04
C GLU A 368 -0.90 -4.20 15.38
N GLY A 369 -1.64 -4.84 16.29
CA GLY A 369 -2.06 -4.24 17.58
C GLY A 369 -0.95 -3.51 18.34
N LYS A 370 0.19 -4.18 18.53
CA LYS A 370 1.38 -3.63 19.23
C LYS A 370 1.97 -2.38 18.58
N GLU A 371 1.70 -2.15 17.29
CA GLU A 371 2.23 -1.01 16.54
C GLU A 371 1.26 0.19 16.54
N ILE A 372 -0.01 0.00 16.88
CA ILE A 372 -1.07 1.02 16.81
C ILE A 372 -0.75 2.19 17.74
N LEU A 373 -0.68 1.95 19.06
CA LEU A 373 -0.53 3.01 20.06
C LEU A 373 0.78 3.78 19.88
N LYS A 374 1.87 3.05 19.59
CA LYS A 374 3.20 3.63 19.34
C LYS A 374 3.18 4.59 18.16
N ASN A 375 2.60 4.19 17.02
CA ASN A 375 2.58 5.03 15.82
C ASN A 375 1.55 6.17 15.95
N TYR A 376 0.38 5.89 16.52
CA TYR A 376 -0.62 6.92 16.82
C TYR A 376 -0.03 8.04 17.68
N ASN A 377 0.65 7.72 18.78
CA ASN A 377 1.25 8.72 19.67
C ASN A 377 2.35 9.54 18.99
N LYS A 378 3.14 8.92 18.10
CA LYS A 378 4.13 9.66 17.30
C LYS A 378 3.47 10.63 16.33
N ILE A 379 2.43 10.18 15.64
CA ILE A 379 1.65 10.97 14.68
C ILE A 379 0.97 12.12 15.40
N LYS A 380 0.26 11.87 16.51
CA LYS A 380 -0.41 12.90 17.32
C LYS A 380 0.55 13.98 17.81
N LYS A 381 1.75 13.60 18.27
CA LYS A 381 2.77 14.57 18.75
C LYS A 381 3.29 15.52 17.66
N ILE A 382 3.24 15.10 16.40
CA ILE A 382 3.89 15.82 15.29
C ILE A 382 2.84 16.50 14.39
N PHE A 383 1.67 15.89 14.18
CA PHE A 383 0.52 16.47 13.49
C PHE A 383 -0.29 17.39 14.42
N ASN A 384 0.32 18.45 14.94
CA ASN A 384 -0.40 19.42 15.78
C ASN A 384 -1.41 20.30 14.98
N PHE A 385 -1.60 20.03 13.68
CA PHE A 385 -2.50 20.75 12.78
C PHE A 385 -3.69 19.90 12.30
N ILE A 386 -3.83 18.65 12.77
CA ILE A 386 -5.02 17.85 12.49
C ILE A 386 -5.87 17.79 13.75
N ASN A 387 -7.18 17.92 13.60
CA ASN A 387 -8.13 17.61 14.66
C ASN A 387 -8.59 16.17 14.49
N ILE A 388 -8.05 15.24 15.29
CA ILE A 388 -8.43 13.83 15.21
C ILE A 388 -9.80 13.67 15.86
N ILE A 389 -10.84 13.50 15.05
CA ILE A 389 -12.21 13.35 15.56
C ILE A 389 -12.49 11.91 16.00
N LYS A 390 -11.86 10.93 15.33
CA LYS A 390 -12.11 9.51 15.52
C LYS A 390 -10.96 8.70 14.94
N VAL A 391 -10.69 7.57 15.58
CA VAL A 391 -9.77 6.55 15.10
C VAL A 391 -10.54 5.25 14.89
N GLU A 392 -10.39 4.63 13.72
CA GLU A 392 -11.00 3.33 13.40
C GLU A 392 -9.97 2.39 12.76
N HIS A 393 -10.13 1.08 12.99
CA HIS A 393 -9.36 0.09 12.24
C HIS A 393 -9.99 -0.11 10.85
N LEU A 394 -9.16 -0.33 9.83
CA LEU A 394 -9.61 -0.50 8.44
C LEU A 394 -10.57 -1.69 8.25
N THR A 395 -10.54 -2.67 9.16
CA THR A 395 -11.48 -3.82 9.14
C THR A 395 -12.88 -3.46 9.59
N GLU A 396 -13.03 -2.50 10.50
CA GLU A 396 -14.34 -2.02 10.98
C GLU A 396 -14.91 -0.94 10.08
N PHE A 397 -14.04 -0.23 9.37
CA PHE A 397 -14.44 0.74 8.37
C PHE A 397 -15.14 0.05 7.19
N LYS A 398 -16.32 0.54 6.80
CA LYS A 398 -17.12 -0.01 5.68
C LYS A 398 -16.44 0.07 4.30
N LYS A 399 -15.21 0.58 4.22
CA LYS A 399 -14.37 0.67 3.00
C LYS A 399 -15.06 1.44 1.87
N ILE A 400 -16.01 2.30 2.21
CA ILE A 400 -16.78 3.15 1.29
C ILE A 400 -16.95 4.52 1.95
N ILE A 401 -16.65 5.58 1.20
CA ILE A 401 -16.95 6.97 1.58
C ILE A 401 -18.00 7.49 0.60
N SER A 402 -19.26 7.59 1.04
CA SER A 402 -20.41 7.82 0.16
C SER A 402 -21.01 9.24 0.20
N LYS A 403 -20.75 10.04 1.24
CA LYS A 403 -21.28 11.42 1.37
C LYS A 403 -20.21 12.39 1.88
N ASN A 404 -20.44 13.69 1.63
CA ASN A 404 -19.71 14.80 2.26
C ASN A 404 -20.21 15.08 3.71
N ASN A 405 -21.21 14.33 4.20
CA ASN A 405 -21.77 14.45 5.55
C ASN A 405 -21.07 13.50 6.52
N ASN A 406 -19.75 13.57 6.58
CA ASN A 406 -19.03 12.96 7.68
C ASN A 406 -18.49 14.09 8.54
N ASP A 407 -18.36 13.87 9.85
CA ASP A 407 -17.80 14.85 10.79
C ASP A 407 -16.32 15.17 10.50
N PHE A 408 -15.72 14.54 9.47
CA PHE A 408 -14.37 14.77 8.99
C PHE A 408 -14.33 15.42 7.59
N GLU A 409 -13.36 16.32 7.40
CA GLU A 409 -13.04 16.94 6.11
C GLU A 409 -11.93 16.20 5.35
N GLN A 410 -11.22 15.29 6.01
CA GLN A 410 -10.17 14.47 5.42
C GLN A 410 -9.98 13.15 6.15
N VAL A 411 -9.33 12.20 5.49
CA VAL A 411 -8.95 10.90 6.08
C VAL A 411 -7.44 10.78 6.09
N LEU A 412 -6.86 10.36 7.23
CA LEU A 412 -5.47 9.94 7.32
C LEU A 412 -5.42 8.42 7.49
N LEU A 413 -4.96 7.72 6.46
CA LEU A 413 -4.74 6.28 6.47
C LEU A 413 -3.31 5.96 6.87
N ILE A 414 -3.14 5.29 8.00
CA ILE A 414 -1.87 4.79 8.51
C ILE A 414 -1.81 3.29 8.24
N SER A 415 -0.85 2.83 7.44
CA SER A 415 -0.77 1.41 7.04
C SER A 415 0.68 0.93 6.98
N SER A 416 0.89 -0.35 7.30
CA SER A 416 2.16 -1.05 7.06
C SER A 416 2.21 -1.74 5.69
N SER A 417 1.06 -1.93 5.04
CA SER A 417 1.01 -2.45 3.67
C SER A 417 1.48 -1.37 2.71
N LYS A 418 2.08 -1.75 1.57
CA LYS A 418 2.35 -0.86 0.41
C LYS A 418 1.12 -0.58 -0.45
N PHE A 419 0.09 -1.43 -0.37
CA PHE A 419 -1.13 -1.29 -1.15
C PHE A 419 -2.35 -1.31 -0.21
N SER A 420 -3.14 -0.26 -0.24
CA SER A 420 -4.40 -0.15 0.51
C SER A 420 -5.47 0.50 -0.34
N ASN A 421 -5.86 -0.19 -1.42
CA ASN A 421 -6.88 0.27 -2.36
C ASN A 421 -8.28 -0.21 -2.02
N VAL A 422 -8.53 -0.50 -0.73
CA VAL A 422 -9.80 -1.11 -0.33
C VAL A 422 -10.92 -0.08 -0.18
N ILE A 423 -10.59 1.21 -0.09
CA ILE A 423 -11.56 2.28 0.14
C ILE A 423 -12.09 2.80 -1.20
N LYS A 424 -13.40 2.64 -1.44
CA LYS A 424 -14.10 3.30 -2.57
C LYS A 424 -14.54 4.69 -2.15
N ASN A 425 -13.95 5.72 -2.75
CA ASN A 425 -14.22 7.11 -2.36
C ASN A 425 -15.13 7.84 -3.36
N PHE A 426 -16.43 7.76 -3.13
CA PHE A 426 -17.46 8.45 -3.92
C PHE A 426 -17.62 9.94 -3.53
N SER A 427 -16.98 10.39 -2.45
CA SER A 427 -17.00 11.78 -1.98
C SER A 427 -15.90 12.65 -2.62
N TYR A 428 -15.82 13.91 -2.18
CA TYR A 428 -14.67 14.79 -2.46
C TYR A 428 -13.61 14.78 -1.36
N THR A 429 -13.80 14.01 -0.30
CA THR A 429 -12.91 13.98 0.86
C THR A 429 -11.55 13.39 0.47
N PRO A 430 -10.44 14.12 0.63
CA PRO A 430 -9.11 13.59 0.33
C PRO A 430 -8.72 12.52 1.35
N ILE A 431 -8.01 11.51 0.87
CA ILE A 431 -7.36 10.50 1.72
C ILE A 431 -5.86 10.75 1.64
N TYR A 432 -5.23 10.89 2.79
CA TYR A 432 -3.79 11.04 2.96
C TYR A 432 -3.24 9.71 3.44
N ARG A 433 -2.13 9.27 2.87
CA ARG A 433 -1.53 7.97 3.20
C ARG A 433 -0.22 8.17 3.96
N PHE A 434 -0.08 7.49 5.08
CA PHE A 434 1.14 7.40 5.86
C PHE A 434 1.59 5.94 5.94
N GLU A 435 2.73 5.63 5.31
CA GLU A 435 3.23 4.27 5.22
C GLU A 435 4.28 4.02 6.30
N ILE A 436 4.02 3.04 7.16
CA ILE A 436 4.97 2.60 8.19
C ILE A 436 5.98 1.66 7.56
N GLU A 437 7.09 2.24 7.08
CA GLU A 437 8.22 1.48 6.56
C GLU A 437 9.05 0.87 7.71
N LYS A 438 9.55 -0.35 7.48
CA LYS A 438 10.52 -1.02 8.35
C LYS A 438 11.89 -0.99 7.67
N GLU A 439 12.52 0.18 7.60
CA GLU A 439 13.90 0.27 7.10
C GLU A 439 14.89 -0.34 8.10
N LYS A 440 16.02 -0.85 7.59
CA LYS A 440 17.13 -1.29 8.43
C LYS A 440 17.83 -0.07 9.06
N GLY A 441 17.65 0.10 10.37
CA GLY A 441 18.33 1.11 11.19
C GLY A 441 17.39 2.13 11.83
N ALA A 442 17.55 2.38 13.13
CA ALA A 442 16.65 3.25 13.90
C ALA A 442 16.65 4.72 13.42
N LEU A 443 17.82 5.24 13.05
CA LEU A 443 17.96 6.62 12.56
C LEU A 443 17.27 6.82 11.21
N LYS A 444 17.48 5.88 10.26
CA LYS A 444 16.86 5.94 8.94
C LYS A 444 15.33 5.90 9.03
N ASN A 445 14.79 5.00 9.84
CA ASN A 445 13.36 4.96 10.15
C ASN A 445 12.83 6.28 10.69
N ARG A 446 13.55 6.93 11.63
CA ARG A 446 13.14 8.22 12.19
C ARG A 446 13.14 9.33 11.13
N VAL A 447 14.16 9.35 10.26
CA VAL A 447 14.28 10.33 9.18
C VAL A 447 13.17 10.13 8.14
N ASN A 448 12.92 8.91 7.68
CA ASN A 448 11.85 8.63 6.71
C ASN A 448 10.47 8.97 7.28
N PHE A 449 10.22 8.61 8.53
CA PHE A 449 9.00 8.98 9.24
C PHE A 449 8.80 10.50 9.21
N LEU A 450 9.80 11.28 9.59
CA LEU A 450 9.72 12.76 9.57
C LEU A 450 9.57 13.32 8.14
N LYS A 451 10.25 12.74 7.14
CA LYS A 451 10.09 13.15 5.74
C LYS A 451 8.64 12.97 5.27
N GLN A 452 8.06 11.79 5.47
CA GLN A 452 6.67 11.51 5.10
C GLN A 452 5.70 12.48 5.78
N MET A 453 5.93 12.79 7.06
CA MET A 453 5.13 13.75 7.81
C MET A 453 5.13 15.15 7.17
N ILE A 454 6.30 15.65 6.80
CA ILE A 454 6.45 16.97 6.17
C ILE A 454 5.75 16.97 4.80
N TYR A 455 5.94 15.92 4.00
CA TYR A 455 5.26 15.78 2.71
C TYR A 455 3.73 15.79 2.85
N LEU A 456 3.20 15.07 3.85
CA LEU A 456 1.76 15.05 4.11
C LEU A 456 1.24 16.42 4.52
N ARG A 457 1.93 17.13 5.43
CA ARG A 457 1.55 18.49 5.83
C ARG A 457 1.47 19.42 4.63
N THR A 458 2.50 19.46 3.79
CA THR A 458 2.51 20.30 2.59
C THR A 458 1.36 19.92 1.66
N MET A 459 1.13 18.62 1.45
CA MET A 459 0.05 18.12 0.60
C MET A 459 -1.33 18.52 1.12
N MET A 460 -1.56 18.46 2.43
CA MET A 460 -2.82 18.82 3.09
C MET A 460 -3.12 20.32 2.96
N LEU A 461 -2.11 21.17 3.22
CA LEU A 461 -2.25 22.61 3.08
C LEU A 461 -2.51 23.04 1.64
N GLN A 462 -1.79 22.45 0.67
CA GLN A 462 -2.02 22.73 -0.75
C GLN A 462 -3.41 22.32 -1.20
N TYR A 463 -3.89 21.14 -0.78
CA TYR A 463 -5.24 20.71 -1.12
C TYR A 463 -6.32 21.67 -0.59
N LEU A 464 -6.15 22.17 0.64
CA LEU A 464 -7.05 23.18 1.21
C LEU A 464 -7.06 24.48 0.41
N GLU A 465 -5.88 24.96 0.00
CA GLU A 465 -5.74 26.18 -0.81
C GLU A 465 -6.45 26.00 -2.17
N PHE A 466 -6.22 24.88 -2.85
CA PHE A 466 -6.88 24.54 -4.11
C PHE A 466 -8.41 24.44 -3.96
N LYS A 467 -8.89 23.77 -2.91
CA LYS A 467 -10.34 23.65 -2.61
C LYS A 467 -10.98 25.03 -2.42
N THR A 468 -10.28 25.94 -1.73
CA THR A 468 -10.76 27.31 -1.47
C THR A 468 -10.79 28.14 -2.75
N ASN A 469 -9.73 28.09 -3.56
CA ASN A 469 -9.67 28.80 -4.84
C ASN A 469 -10.76 28.31 -5.81
N ARG A 470 -10.96 26.98 -5.93
CA ARG A 470 -11.99 26.41 -6.81
C ARG A 470 -13.41 26.81 -6.39
N ARG A 471 -13.73 26.86 -5.09
CA ARG A 471 -15.04 27.36 -4.60
C ARG A 471 -15.31 28.81 -5.00
N ARG A 472 -14.28 29.64 -5.15
CA ARG A 472 -14.42 31.03 -5.63
C ARG A 472 -14.71 31.08 -7.14
N PHE A 473 -14.19 30.15 -7.93
CA PHE A 473 -14.42 30.07 -9.38
C PHE A 473 -15.84 29.62 -9.77
N PHE A 474 -16.53 28.83 -8.94
CA PHE A 474 -17.93 28.41 -9.18
C PHE A 474 -18.99 29.36 -8.61
N ARG A 475 -18.56 30.49 -7.99
CA ARG A 475 -19.45 31.54 -7.46
C ARG A 475 -19.50 32.80 -8.36
N LYS A 476 -18.77 32.78 -9.47
CA LYS A 476 -18.96 33.69 -10.60
C LYS A 476 -19.65 32.90 -11.70
#